data_AF-A0A350X6A7-F1
#
_entry.id   AF-A0A350X6A7-F1
#
_cell.length_a   1.000
_cell.length_b   1.000
_cell.length_c   1.000
_cell.angle_alpha   90.00
_cell.angle_beta   90.00
_cell.angle_gamma   90.00
#
_symmetry.space_group_name_H-M   'P 1'
#
loop_
_entity.id
_entity.type
_entity.pdbx_description
1 polymer ?
#
loop_
_entity_poly.entity_id
_entity_poly.type
_entity_poly.pdbx_seq_one_letter_code
_entity_poly.pdbx_strand_id
1 'polypeptide(L)'
;MKTDRDISSAVQRLYDTYPFPPEPLLDSPPPGYNWRWNWQTAYSFCTGLSPQKQDIRILDAGCGTGVGTEYLVHLNPQAQVVAIDLSSGALDVAKQRCQMSGANRVEFHHLSLYDAGQLPGEFDLINCVGVLHHLADPQRGIQALASKLAPGGLMHIFVYGELGRWEIQLMQKAIALLQNTQRGDYRDGVQVGRQIFAALPENNRLVKREKERWSLENHRDECFADMYVHPQEIDYNIDTLFELIDASGLDFVGFSNPKNWQLERLLGKNPELMARAEKLSDREVYRLIELLDPETFTHYEFFLSRPPLPKADWSSDEALLAAIPSRNPCMEGWPSQSFFNQDYQIVKLSETEFKFLQACDGNSAMQRTVNEILAEVEIGVEGVRSLINQQLILLTIG
;
A
#
# COMPACT_ATOMS: atom_id res chain seq x y z
N MET A 1 -3.43 -29.35 15.57
CA MET A 1 -3.08 -28.27 14.61
C MET A 1 -4.36 -27.93 13.87
N LYS A 2 -4.74 -26.64 13.76
CA LYS A 2 -5.90 -26.25 12.94
C LYS A 2 -5.54 -26.47 11.47
N THR A 3 -6.50 -26.91 10.66
CA THR A 3 -6.29 -27.01 9.21
C THR A 3 -6.41 -25.65 8.54
N ASP A 4 -5.91 -25.48 7.31
CA ASP A 4 -6.09 -24.24 6.52
C ASP A 4 -7.57 -23.84 6.43
N ARG A 5 -8.45 -24.84 6.24
CA ARG A 5 -9.90 -24.63 6.17
C ARG A 5 -10.47 -24.11 7.49
N ASP A 6 -9.98 -24.58 8.63
CA ASP A 6 -10.43 -24.09 9.95
C ASP A 6 -10.03 -22.63 10.18
N ILE A 7 -8.82 -22.27 9.74
CA ILE A 7 -8.31 -20.90 9.84
C ILE A 7 -9.10 -19.97 8.91
N SER A 8 -9.23 -20.31 7.62
CA SER A 8 -10.02 -19.52 6.67
C SER A 8 -11.46 -19.34 7.13
N SER A 9 -12.08 -20.39 7.69
CA SER A 9 -13.44 -20.30 8.25
C SER A 9 -13.51 -19.39 9.48
N ALA A 10 -12.47 -19.34 10.32
CA ALA A 10 -12.42 -18.43 11.47
C ALA A 10 -12.25 -16.98 11.02
N VAL A 11 -11.33 -16.71 10.09
CA VAL A 11 -11.12 -15.36 9.52
C VAL A 11 -12.40 -14.87 8.83
N GLN A 12 -13.05 -15.72 8.03
CA GLN A 12 -14.34 -15.40 7.42
C GLN A 12 -15.40 -15.02 8.45
N ARG A 13 -15.55 -15.81 9.53
CA ARG A 13 -16.51 -15.48 10.60
C ARG A 13 -16.20 -14.17 11.33
N LEU A 14 -14.93 -13.79 11.47
CA LEU A 14 -14.57 -12.49 12.03
C LEU A 14 -15.15 -11.38 11.15
N TYR A 15 -14.83 -11.39 9.85
CA TYR A 15 -15.26 -10.34 8.93
C TYR A 15 -16.76 -10.37 8.60
N ASP A 16 -17.42 -11.52 8.70
CA ASP A 16 -18.89 -11.60 8.68
C ASP A 16 -19.52 -10.99 9.95
N THR A 17 -18.83 -11.06 11.09
CA THR A 17 -19.29 -10.46 12.36
C THR A 17 -19.01 -8.96 12.41
N TYR A 18 -17.85 -8.55 11.90
CA TYR A 18 -17.31 -7.20 11.89
C TYR A 18 -16.72 -6.89 10.50
N PRO A 19 -17.57 -6.47 9.53
CA PRO A 19 -17.09 -6.12 8.19
C PRO A 19 -16.05 -5.01 8.23
N PHE A 20 -14.93 -5.21 7.53
CA PHE A 20 -13.76 -4.33 7.58
C PHE A 20 -13.19 -4.04 6.17
N PRO A 21 -12.65 -2.84 5.90
CA PRO A 21 -12.63 -1.65 6.76
C PRO A 21 -14.02 -1.06 7.02
N PRO A 22 -14.27 -0.40 8.16
CA PRO A 22 -15.64 -0.10 8.55
C PRO A 22 -16.13 1.26 8.03
N GLU A 23 -15.40 1.90 7.11
CA GLU A 23 -15.68 3.24 6.59
C GLU A 23 -17.14 3.42 6.15
N PRO A 24 -17.73 4.61 6.36
CA PRO A 24 -19.10 4.87 5.93
C PRO A 24 -19.26 4.74 4.42
N LEU A 25 -20.47 4.41 3.98
CA LEU A 25 -20.84 4.42 2.57
C LEU A 25 -21.16 5.86 2.14
N LEU A 26 -20.59 6.30 1.02
CA LEU A 26 -20.77 7.64 0.47
C LEU A 26 -21.44 7.54 -0.91
N ASP A 27 -22.20 8.58 -1.27
CA ASP A 27 -22.84 8.74 -2.58
C ASP A 27 -22.00 9.58 -3.55
N SER A 28 -20.71 9.74 -3.25
CA SER A 28 -19.73 10.50 -4.01
C SER A 28 -18.42 9.71 -4.12
N PRO A 29 -17.54 10.05 -5.09
CA PRO A 29 -16.20 9.48 -5.14
C PRO A 29 -15.47 9.66 -3.81
N PRO A 30 -14.60 8.70 -3.44
CA PRO A 30 -13.91 8.76 -2.15
C PRO A 30 -12.98 9.97 -2.11
N PRO A 31 -12.80 10.60 -0.94
CA PRO A 31 -12.01 11.83 -0.83
C PRO A 31 -10.53 11.57 -1.07
N GLY A 32 -9.84 12.51 -1.71
CA GLY A 32 -8.41 12.43 -1.96
C GLY A 32 -8.00 11.26 -2.87
N TYR A 33 -6.78 10.77 -2.66
CA TYR A 33 -6.16 9.67 -3.38
C TYR A 33 -5.21 8.85 -2.48
N ASN A 34 -4.89 7.64 -2.93
CA ASN A 34 -3.69 6.93 -2.55
C ASN A 34 -2.89 6.64 -3.83
N TRP A 35 -1.69 7.18 -3.94
CA TRP A 35 -0.91 7.09 -5.16
C TRP A 35 -0.51 5.65 -5.53
N ARG A 36 -0.43 4.75 -4.53
CA ARG A 36 -0.16 3.33 -4.73
C ARG A 36 -1.30 2.62 -5.46
N TRP A 37 -2.49 3.20 -5.41
CA TRP A 37 -3.70 2.72 -6.07
C TRP A 37 -3.95 3.41 -7.42
N ASN A 38 -3.12 4.39 -7.80
CA ASN A 38 -3.12 4.96 -9.14
C ASN A 38 -2.04 4.29 -9.99
N TRP A 39 -2.43 3.64 -11.08
CA TRP A 39 -1.51 2.89 -11.94
C TRP A 39 -0.37 3.73 -12.49
N GLN A 40 -0.65 4.93 -12.98
CA GLN A 40 0.36 5.79 -13.58
C GLN A 40 1.41 6.19 -12.55
N THR A 41 0.95 6.63 -11.38
CA THR A 41 1.83 7.08 -10.31
C THR A 41 2.60 5.91 -9.68
N ALA A 42 1.95 4.78 -9.40
CA ALA A 42 2.61 3.60 -8.85
C ALA A 42 3.65 3.01 -9.82
N TYR A 43 3.32 2.94 -11.12
CA TYR A 43 4.25 2.47 -12.16
C TYR A 43 5.44 3.40 -12.31
N SER A 44 5.22 4.72 -12.35
CA SER A 44 6.29 5.71 -12.39
C SER A 44 7.14 5.72 -11.14
N PHE A 45 6.58 5.48 -9.96
CA PHE A 45 7.34 5.31 -8.73
C PHE A 45 8.28 4.10 -8.81
N CYS A 46 7.78 2.97 -9.34
CA CYS A 46 8.53 1.72 -9.45
C CYS A 46 9.61 1.72 -10.55
N THR A 47 9.42 2.52 -11.60
CA THR A 47 10.21 2.43 -12.83
C THR A 47 10.90 3.72 -13.24
N GLY A 48 10.47 4.87 -12.71
CA GLY A 48 10.79 6.19 -13.25
C GLY A 48 10.06 6.53 -14.56
N LEU A 49 9.26 5.61 -15.12
CA LEU A 49 8.59 5.77 -16.41
C LEU A 49 7.07 5.91 -16.24
N SER A 50 6.43 6.70 -17.08
CA SER A 50 4.97 6.63 -17.25
C SER A 50 4.60 5.34 -18.00
N PRO A 51 3.55 4.60 -17.59
CA PRO A 51 3.16 3.38 -18.30
C PRO A 51 2.52 3.71 -19.65
N GLN A 52 2.91 2.96 -20.69
CA GLN A 52 2.33 3.09 -22.03
C GLN A 52 0.87 2.59 -22.10
N LYS A 53 0.55 1.56 -21.31
CA LYS A 53 -0.79 0.94 -21.25
C LYS A 53 -1.63 1.59 -20.15
N GLN A 54 -2.87 1.95 -20.48
CA GLN A 54 -3.82 2.61 -19.56
C GLN A 54 -5.12 1.80 -19.39
N ASP A 55 -5.50 1.02 -20.40
CA ASP A 55 -6.58 0.03 -20.39
C ASP A 55 -6.13 -1.25 -19.68
N ILE A 56 -5.79 -1.11 -18.40
CA ILE A 56 -5.22 -2.18 -17.59
C ILE A 56 -6.29 -3.01 -16.87
N ARG A 57 -5.88 -4.19 -16.39
CA ARG A 57 -6.66 -5.02 -15.48
C ARG A 57 -6.06 -4.95 -14.09
N ILE A 58 -6.89 -4.65 -13.10
CA ILE A 58 -6.52 -4.58 -11.70
C ILE A 58 -7.22 -5.70 -10.92
N LEU A 59 -6.48 -6.43 -10.09
CA LEU A 59 -7.04 -7.32 -9.08
C LEU A 59 -6.92 -6.68 -7.69
N ASP A 60 -8.03 -6.50 -6.99
CA ASP A 60 -8.06 -6.21 -5.57
C ASP A 60 -8.27 -7.53 -4.79
N ALA A 61 -7.18 -8.07 -4.25
CA ALA A 61 -7.13 -9.39 -3.62
C ALA A 61 -7.36 -9.28 -2.11
N GLY A 62 -8.55 -9.70 -1.65
CA GLY A 62 -9.03 -9.50 -0.29
C GLY A 62 -9.59 -8.09 -0.11
N CYS A 63 -10.59 -7.75 -0.92
CA CYS A 63 -11.10 -6.38 -1.03
C CYS A 63 -11.88 -5.89 0.21
N GLY A 64 -12.24 -6.79 1.14
CA GLY A 64 -13.05 -6.48 2.30
C GLY A 64 -14.36 -5.79 1.92
N THR A 65 -14.69 -4.69 2.61
CA THR A 65 -15.85 -3.84 2.35
C THR A 65 -15.68 -2.88 1.16
N GLY A 66 -14.64 -3.06 0.34
CA GLY A 66 -14.44 -2.38 -0.94
C GLY A 66 -13.88 -0.96 -0.85
N VAL A 67 -13.34 -0.53 0.31
CA VAL A 67 -12.73 0.81 0.44
C VAL A 67 -11.61 0.99 -0.59
N GLY A 68 -10.64 0.07 -0.65
CA GLY A 68 -9.58 0.10 -1.65
C GLY A 68 -10.12 -0.03 -3.08
N THR A 69 -11.06 -0.96 -3.30
CA THR A 69 -11.70 -1.19 -4.61
C THR A 69 -12.31 0.08 -5.20
N GLU A 70 -13.03 0.85 -4.39
CA GLU A 70 -13.67 2.10 -4.80
C GLU A 70 -12.63 3.12 -5.30
N TYR A 71 -11.53 3.31 -4.57
CA TYR A 71 -10.42 4.14 -5.03
C TYR A 71 -9.78 3.60 -6.31
N LEU A 72 -9.53 2.29 -6.40
CA LEU A 72 -8.93 1.67 -7.58
C LEU A 72 -9.75 1.95 -8.84
N VAL A 73 -11.08 1.93 -8.76
CA VAL A 73 -11.96 2.24 -9.89
C VAL A 73 -11.93 3.73 -10.26
N HIS A 74 -12.01 4.63 -9.27
CA HIS A 74 -12.05 6.08 -9.52
C HIS A 74 -10.71 6.65 -9.97
N LEU A 75 -9.59 6.17 -9.42
CA LEU A 75 -8.25 6.63 -9.76
C LEU A 75 -7.76 6.10 -11.12
N ASN A 76 -8.37 5.02 -11.63
CA ASN A 76 -7.98 4.38 -12.88
C ASN A 76 -9.20 4.29 -13.83
N PRO A 77 -9.61 5.41 -14.48
CA PRO A 77 -10.85 5.47 -15.23
C PRO A 77 -10.92 4.52 -16.44
N GLN A 78 -9.77 4.10 -16.97
CA GLN A 78 -9.66 3.16 -18.10
C GLN A 78 -9.49 1.69 -17.66
N ALA A 79 -9.30 1.44 -16.37
CA ALA A 79 -9.05 0.09 -15.88
C ALA A 79 -10.33 -0.74 -15.73
N GLN A 80 -10.18 -2.04 -15.90
CA GLN A 80 -11.14 -3.05 -15.45
C GLN A 80 -10.70 -3.59 -14.11
N VAL A 81 -11.54 -3.45 -13.08
CA VAL A 81 -11.23 -3.92 -11.73
C VAL A 81 -11.93 -5.24 -11.47
N VAL A 82 -11.21 -6.21 -10.92
CA VAL A 82 -11.75 -7.46 -10.36
C VAL A 82 -11.44 -7.44 -8.87
N ALA A 83 -12.43 -7.70 -8.04
CA ALA A 83 -12.29 -7.71 -6.59
C ALA A 83 -12.72 -9.06 -6.03
N ILE A 84 -11.89 -9.65 -5.17
CA ILE A 84 -12.17 -10.94 -4.56
C ILE A 84 -12.08 -10.85 -3.03
N ASP A 85 -12.97 -11.56 -2.34
CA ASP A 85 -12.90 -11.73 -0.89
C ASP A 85 -13.53 -13.07 -0.46
N LEU A 86 -13.18 -13.53 0.74
CA LEU A 86 -13.73 -14.74 1.35
C LEU A 86 -15.02 -14.45 2.16
N SER A 87 -15.25 -13.21 2.60
CA SER A 87 -16.48 -12.82 3.32
C SER A 87 -17.55 -12.38 2.33
N SER A 88 -18.64 -13.13 2.25
CA SER A 88 -19.82 -12.71 1.47
C SER A 88 -20.46 -11.45 2.05
N GLY A 89 -20.44 -11.28 3.38
CA GLY A 89 -20.96 -10.09 4.05
C GLY A 89 -20.18 -8.83 3.68
N ALA A 90 -18.84 -8.91 3.69
CA ALA A 90 -17.98 -7.80 3.28
C ALA A 90 -18.18 -7.47 1.78
N LEU A 91 -18.30 -8.49 0.92
CA LEU A 91 -18.57 -8.29 -0.51
C LEU A 91 -19.89 -7.59 -0.79
N ASP A 92 -20.94 -7.85 -0.01
CA ASP A 92 -22.22 -7.16 -0.18
C ASP A 92 -22.08 -5.67 0.16
N VAL A 93 -21.31 -5.33 1.20
CA VAL A 93 -20.94 -3.93 1.52
C VAL A 93 -20.09 -3.31 0.40
N ALA A 94 -19.11 -4.05 -0.14
CA ALA A 94 -18.24 -3.59 -1.22
C ALA A 94 -19.02 -3.24 -2.49
N LYS A 95 -19.96 -4.10 -2.88
CA LYS A 95 -20.87 -3.86 -4.01
C LYS A 95 -21.71 -2.62 -3.78
N GLN A 96 -22.28 -2.46 -2.58
CA GLN A 96 -23.10 -1.30 -2.23
C GLN A 96 -22.26 -0.01 -2.28
N ARG A 97 -21.05 -0.02 -1.71
CA ARG A 97 -20.11 1.11 -1.75
C ARG A 97 -19.84 1.56 -3.17
N CYS A 98 -19.39 0.63 -4.01
CA CYS A 98 -19.04 0.94 -5.40
C CYS A 98 -20.26 1.44 -6.20
N GLN A 99 -21.44 0.88 -5.93
CA GLN A 99 -22.68 1.34 -6.55
C GLN A 99 -23.01 2.78 -6.15
N MET A 100 -22.90 3.11 -4.86
CA MET A 100 -23.27 4.43 -4.33
C MET A 100 -22.34 5.54 -4.83
N SER A 101 -21.03 5.30 -4.92
CA SER A 101 -20.07 6.30 -5.43
C SER A 101 -19.92 6.33 -6.96
N GLY A 102 -20.61 5.43 -7.67
CA GLY A 102 -20.52 5.33 -9.14
C GLY A 102 -19.31 4.55 -9.67
N ALA A 103 -18.58 3.83 -8.81
CA ALA A 103 -17.47 2.94 -9.16
C ALA A 103 -17.95 1.60 -9.78
N ASN A 104 -18.79 1.66 -10.82
CA ASN A 104 -19.48 0.48 -11.37
C ASN A 104 -18.61 -0.45 -12.25
N ARG A 105 -17.33 -0.14 -12.48
CA ARG A 105 -16.42 -0.91 -13.36
C ARG A 105 -15.67 -2.01 -12.59
N VAL A 106 -16.40 -2.77 -11.80
CA VAL A 106 -15.84 -3.82 -10.94
C VAL A 106 -16.60 -5.13 -11.07
N GLU A 107 -15.87 -6.23 -11.21
CA GLU A 107 -16.39 -7.58 -11.11
C GLU A 107 -16.04 -8.15 -9.72
N PHE A 108 -17.05 -8.57 -8.95
CA PHE A 108 -16.86 -9.12 -7.60
C PHE A 108 -16.99 -10.64 -7.60
N HIS A 109 -16.04 -11.33 -6.96
CA HIS A 109 -16.10 -12.77 -6.72
C HIS A 109 -15.95 -13.11 -5.24
N HIS A 110 -16.84 -13.96 -4.75
CA HIS A 110 -16.62 -14.66 -3.48
C HIS A 110 -15.61 -15.79 -3.73
N LEU A 111 -14.33 -15.51 -3.48
CA LEU A 111 -13.22 -16.36 -3.86
C LEU A 111 -12.05 -16.18 -2.89
N SER A 112 -11.46 -17.30 -2.45
CA SER A 112 -10.23 -17.28 -1.68
C SER A 112 -9.04 -16.89 -2.55
N LEU A 113 -8.04 -16.21 -1.96
CA LEU A 113 -6.77 -15.93 -2.64
C LEU A 113 -6.07 -17.22 -3.14
N TYR A 114 -6.21 -18.33 -2.42
CA TYR A 114 -5.67 -19.63 -2.83
C TYR A 114 -6.26 -20.13 -4.16
N ASP A 115 -7.43 -19.61 -4.53
CA ASP A 115 -8.20 -19.99 -5.70
C ASP A 115 -8.12 -18.91 -6.80
N ALA A 116 -7.25 -17.91 -6.68
CA ALA A 116 -7.07 -16.83 -7.67
C ALA A 116 -6.74 -17.36 -9.09
N GLY A 117 -6.23 -18.59 -9.20
CA GLY A 117 -6.07 -19.32 -10.46
C GLY A 117 -7.36 -19.49 -11.28
N GLN A 118 -8.53 -19.44 -10.64
CA GLN A 118 -9.83 -19.54 -11.30
C GLN A 118 -10.21 -18.27 -12.08
N LEU A 119 -9.61 -17.12 -11.77
CA LEU A 119 -9.87 -15.86 -12.48
C LEU A 119 -9.29 -15.92 -13.89
N PRO A 120 -9.96 -15.37 -14.92
CA PRO A 120 -9.45 -15.39 -16.29
C PRO A 120 -8.32 -14.38 -16.51
N GLY A 121 -7.33 -14.75 -17.34
CA GLY A 121 -6.24 -13.89 -17.78
C GLY A 121 -5.27 -13.44 -16.68
N GLU A 122 -4.43 -12.45 -16.96
CA GLU A 122 -3.48 -11.85 -16.01
C GLU A 122 -3.89 -10.39 -15.69
N PHE A 123 -3.27 -9.83 -14.65
CA PHE A 123 -3.50 -8.47 -14.16
C PHE A 123 -2.22 -7.63 -14.24
N ASP A 124 -2.34 -6.38 -14.69
CA ASP A 124 -1.21 -5.44 -14.75
C ASP A 124 -0.88 -4.88 -13.36
N LEU A 125 -1.89 -4.75 -12.49
CA LEU A 125 -1.74 -4.38 -11.08
C LEU A 125 -2.51 -5.36 -10.19
N ILE A 126 -1.84 -5.91 -9.18
CA ILE A 126 -2.48 -6.67 -8.11
C ILE A 126 -2.31 -5.88 -6.81
N ASN A 127 -3.41 -5.41 -6.23
CA ASN A 127 -3.44 -4.78 -4.91
C ASN A 127 -3.83 -5.83 -3.87
N CYS A 128 -2.96 -6.08 -2.88
CA CYS A 128 -3.18 -7.06 -1.82
C CYS A 128 -2.77 -6.44 -0.48
N VAL A 129 -3.65 -5.61 0.07
CA VAL A 129 -3.36 -4.75 1.22
C VAL A 129 -4.09 -5.26 2.45
N GLY A 130 -3.36 -5.68 3.51
CA GLY A 130 -4.01 -6.08 4.76
C GLY A 130 -4.47 -7.54 4.81
N VAL A 131 -3.91 -8.44 3.97
CA VAL A 131 -4.53 -9.75 3.73
C VAL A 131 -3.60 -10.94 3.99
N LEU A 132 -2.40 -10.96 3.41
CA LEU A 132 -1.55 -12.17 3.40
C LEU A 132 -1.19 -12.68 4.80
N HIS A 133 -1.05 -11.80 5.80
CA HIS A 133 -0.74 -12.18 7.19
C HIS A 133 -1.92 -12.86 7.92
N HIS A 134 -3.13 -12.79 7.37
CA HIS A 134 -4.31 -13.47 7.90
C HIS A 134 -4.52 -14.86 7.29
N LEU A 135 -3.70 -15.26 6.32
CA LEU A 135 -3.73 -16.58 5.73
C LEU A 135 -3.12 -17.63 6.65
N ALA A 136 -3.59 -18.87 6.51
CA ALA A 136 -2.96 -20.05 7.12
C ALA A 136 -1.59 -20.35 6.50
N ASP A 137 -1.49 -20.20 5.17
CA ASP A 137 -0.29 -20.40 4.36
C ASP A 137 -0.10 -19.18 3.45
N PRO A 138 0.55 -18.11 3.95
CA PRO A 138 0.78 -16.90 3.16
C PRO A 138 1.63 -17.16 1.90
N GLN A 139 2.54 -18.13 1.93
CA GLN A 139 3.39 -18.46 0.78
C GLN A 139 2.56 -19.02 -0.37
N ARG A 140 1.64 -19.95 -0.08
CA ARG A 140 0.68 -20.42 -1.09
C ARG A 140 -0.21 -19.29 -1.61
N GLY A 141 -0.62 -18.37 -0.73
CA GLY A 141 -1.43 -17.20 -1.11
C GLY A 141 -0.71 -16.28 -2.09
N ILE A 142 0.51 -15.85 -1.76
CA ILE A 142 1.29 -14.96 -2.62
C ILE A 142 1.68 -15.63 -3.94
N GLN A 143 1.95 -16.95 -3.95
CA GLN A 143 2.21 -17.71 -5.17
C GLN A 143 0.98 -17.76 -6.09
N ALA A 144 -0.21 -17.97 -5.53
CA ALA A 144 -1.44 -17.95 -6.30
C ALA A 144 -1.64 -16.58 -6.97
N LEU A 145 -1.42 -15.49 -6.25
CA LEU A 145 -1.48 -14.13 -6.82
C LEU A 145 -0.37 -13.87 -7.84
N ALA A 146 0.87 -14.28 -7.56
CA ALA A 146 2.02 -14.07 -8.45
C ALA A 146 1.81 -14.74 -9.82
N SER A 147 1.16 -15.90 -9.84
CA SER A 147 0.81 -16.60 -11.08
C SER A 147 -0.19 -15.84 -11.98
N LYS A 148 -0.87 -14.83 -11.42
CA LYS A 148 -1.84 -13.99 -12.12
C LYS A 148 -1.26 -12.62 -12.52
N LEU A 149 -0.03 -12.30 -12.11
CA LEU A 149 0.60 -11.03 -12.45
C LEU A 149 1.13 -11.08 -13.89
N ALA A 150 0.74 -10.09 -14.69
CA ALA A 150 1.23 -9.95 -16.06
C ALA A 150 2.74 -9.62 -16.08
N PRO A 151 3.49 -10.01 -17.12
CA PRO A 151 4.86 -9.51 -17.33
C PRO A 151 4.89 -7.98 -17.36
N GLY A 152 5.81 -7.38 -16.61
CA GLY A 152 5.90 -5.92 -16.38
C GLY A 152 4.84 -5.37 -15.41
N GLY A 153 3.96 -6.22 -14.87
CA GLY A 153 2.96 -5.83 -13.89
C GLY A 153 3.54 -5.62 -12.50
N LEU A 154 2.78 -4.92 -11.66
CA LEU A 154 3.11 -4.63 -10.28
C LEU A 154 2.17 -5.33 -9.31
N MET A 155 2.72 -5.81 -8.18
CA MET A 155 1.94 -6.28 -7.05
C MET A 155 2.24 -5.41 -5.84
N HIS A 156 1.23 -4.68 -5.37
CA HIS A 156 1.29 -3.86 -4.18
C HIS A 156 0.84 -4.67 -2.96
N ILE A 157 1.70 -4.77 -1.94
CA ILE A 157 1.46 -5.62 -0.77
C ILE A 157 1.59 -4.78 0.51
N PHE A 158 0.69 -5.02 1.45
CA PHE A 158 0.79 -4.56 2.84
C PHE A 158 0.67 -5.75 3.80
N VAL A 159 1.64 -5.91 4.72
CA VAL A 159 1.60 -6.92 5.79
C VAL A 159 2.11 -6.35 7.12
N TYR A 160 1.70 -6.95 8.23
CA TYR A 160 2.05 -6.48 9.58
C TYR A 160 3.49 -6.76 9.99
N GLY A 161 4.07 -5.81 10.75
CA GLY A 161 5.44 -5.86 11.26
C GLY A 161 5.49 -6.28 12.72
N GLU A 162 6.36 -7.24 13.04
CA GLU A 162 6.55 -7.86 14.36
C GLU A 162 6.94 -6.84 15.43
N LEU A 163 8.02 -6.08 15.18
CA LEU A 163 8.61 -5.23 16.21
C LEU A 163 7.73 -4.02 16.53
N GLY A 164 7.08 -3.41 15.53
CA GLY A 164 6.21 -2.26 15.71
C GLY A 164 4.83 -2.59 16.29
N ARG A 165 4.43 -3.87 16.30
CA ARG A 165 3.12 -4.35 16.76
C ARG A 165 3.18 -5.32 17.94
N TRP A 166 4.33 -5.56 18.54
CA TRP A 166 4.46 -6.56 19.61
C TRP A 166 3.51 -6.31 20.81
N GLU A 167 3.14 -5.06 21.15
CA GLU A 167 2.10 -4.78 22.15
C GLU A 167 0.72 -5.34 21.77
N ILE A 168 0.39 -5.35 20.46
CA ILE A 168 -0.86 -5.91 19.94
C ILE A 168 -0.91 -7.41 20.19
N GLN A 169 0.17 -8.13 19.86
CA GLN A 169 0.27 -9.56 20.14
C GLN A 169 0.09 -9.89 21.63
N LEU A 170 0.62 -9.06 22.53
CA LEU A 170 0.45 -9.26 23.97
C LEU A 170 -1.02 -9.12 24.38
N MET A 171 -1.71 -8.12 23.85
CA MET A 171 -3.14 -7.91 24.13
C MET A 171 -4.01 -9.02 23.53
N GLN A 172 -3.75 -9.45 22.29
CA GLN A 172 -4.42 -10.60 21.66
C GLN A 172 -4.29 -11.86 22.52
N LYS A 173 -3.08 -12.16 23.02
CA LYS A 173 -2.83 -13.31 23.93
C LYS A 173 -3.57 -13.15 25.26
N ALA A 174 -3.60 -11.95 25.83
CA ALA A 174 -4.30 -11.68 27.08
C ALA A 174 -5.82 -11.85 26.94
N ILE A 175 -6.42 -11.33 25.87
CA ILE A 175 -7.84 -11.53 25.54
C ILE A 175 -8.12 -13.02 25.40
N ALA A 176 -7.35 -13.75 24.58
CA ALA A 176 -7.56 -15.18 24.36
C ALA A 176 -7.50 -16.02 25.66
N LEU A 177 -6.65 -15.65 26.63
CA LEU A 177 -6.61 -16.30 27.94
C LEU A 177 -7.89 -16.03 28.76
N LEU A 178 -8.41 -14.80 28.70
CA LEU A 178 -9.59 -14.38 29.47
C LEU A 178 -10.91 -14.82 28.83
N GLN A 179 -10.95 -15.06 27.52
CA GLN A 179 -12.09 -15.67 26.86
C GLN A 179 -12.32 -17.14 27.31
N ASN A 180 -11.26 -17.84 27.71
CA ASN A 180 -11.32 -19.24 28.16
C ASN A 180 -12.12 -20.14 27.20
N THR A 181 -13.29 -20.64 27.60
CA THR A 181 -14.16 -21.49 26.77
C THR A 181 -14.90 -20.74 25.67
N GLN A 182 -14.92 -19.41 25.70
CA GLN A 182 -15.56 -18.53 24.70
C GLN A 182 -14.61 -18.13 23.56
N ARG A 183 -13.38 -18.66 23.53
CA ARG A 183 -12.39 -18.32 22.49
C ARG A 183 -12.96 -18.58 21.09
N GLY A 184 -12.98 -17.55 20.25
CA GLY A 184 -13.57 -17.59 18.91
C GLY A 184 -14.96 -16.94 18.83
N ASP A 185 -15.54 -16.53 19.97
CA ASP A 185 -16.60 -15.52 19.99
C ASP A 185 -15.95 -14.13 19.89
N TYR A 186 -16.08 -13.49 18.74
CA TYR A 186 -15.45 -12.21 18.47
C TYR A 186 -16.09 -11.05 19.25
N ARG A 187 -17.40 -11.14 19.56
CA ARG A 187 -18.12 -10.09 20.30
C ARG A 187 -17.69 -10.10 21.76
N ASP A 188 -17.61 -11.30 22.35
CA ASP A 188 -17.02 -11.49 23.68
C ASP A 188 -15.56 -10.98 23.71
N GLY A 189 -14.76 -11.29 22.68
CA GLY A 189 -13.36 -10.86 22.62
C GLY A 189 -13.19 -9.34 22.61
N VAL A 190 -14.01 -8.61 21.85
CA VAL A 190 -14.04 -7.14 21.87
C VAL A 190 -14.43 -6.63 23.25
N GLN A 191 -15.48 -7.19 23.86
CA GLN A 191 -15.93 -6.79 25.19
C GLN A 191 -14.83 -7.00 26.24
N VAL A 192 -14.21 -8.18 26.26
CA VAL A 192 -13.11 -8.54 27.16
C VAL A 192 -11.93 -7.59 26.95
N GLY A 193 -11.49 -7.37 25.71
CA GLY A 193 -10.39 -6.47 25.39
C GLY A 193 -10.61 -5.04 25.87
N ARG A 194 -11.81 -4.49 25.63
CA ARG A 194 -12.18 -3.15 26.12
C ARG A 194 -12.19 -3.09 27.65
N GLN A 195 -12.66 -4.14 28.33
CA GLN A 195 -12.60 -4.22 29.80
C GLN A 195 -11.17 -4.29 30.33
N ILE A 196 -10.26 -5.01 29.65
CA ILE A 196 -8.83 -5.02 30.02
C ILE A 196 -8.25 -3.61 29.94
N PHE A 197 -8.42 -2.91 28.82
CA PHE A 197 -7.90 -1.55 28.66
C PHE A 197 -8.49 -0.56 29.68
N ALA A 198 -9.77 -0.72 30.05
CA ALA A 198 -10.41 0.10 31.07
C ALA A 198 -9.91 -0.20 32.50
N ALA A 199 -9.51 -1.45 32.78
CA ALA A 199 -9.07 -1.88 34.11
C ALA A 199 -7.56 -1.70 34.34
N LEU A 200 -6.74 -1.70 33.29
CA LEU A 200 -5.30 -1.56 33.41
C LEU A 200 -4.91 -0.17 33.95
N PRO A 201 -3.86 -0.06 34.79
CA PRO A 201 -3.35 1.23 35.26
C PRO A 201 -2.95 2.14 34.10
N GLU A 202 -3.17 3.45 34.24
CA GLU A 202 -2.85 4.43 33.17
C GLU A 202 -1.37 4.45 32.76
N ASN A 203 -0.47 4.08 33.67
CA ASN A 203 0.96 4.00 33.39
C ASN A 203 1.39 2.67 32.73
N ASN A 204 0.48 1.72 32.53
CA ASN A 204 0.75 0.47 31.84
C ASN A 204 1.18 0.74 30.40
N ARG A 205 2.23 0.04 29.93
CA ARG A 205 2.79 0.25 28.60
C ARG A 205 1.79 0.01 27.47
N LEU A 206 0.93 -1.01 27.57
CA LEU A 206 -0.08 -1.31 26.55
C LEU A 206 -1.11 -0.17 26.46
N VAL A 207 -1.56 0.34 27.61
CA VAL A 207 -2.51 1.47 27.68
C VAL A 207 -1.89 2.74 27.09
N LYS A 208 -0.63 3.05 27.42
CA LYS A 208 0.07 4.22 26.86
C LYS A 208 0.19 4.12 25.35
N ARG A 209 0.69 2.98 24.85
CA ARG A 209 0.90 2.79 23.41
C ARG A 209 -0.42 2.85 22.63
N GLU A 210 -1.48 2.24 23.15
CA GLU A 210 -2.82 2.33 22.59
C GLU A 210 -3.30 3.79 22.46
N LYS A 211 -3.17 4.58 23.53
CA LYS A 211 -3.56 5.99 23.52
C LYS A 211 -2.71 6.84 22.57
N GLU A 212 -1.39 6.62 22.56
CA GLU A 212 -0.45 7.41 21.77
C GLU A 212 -0.53 7.09 20.27
N ARG A 213 -0.71 5.82 19.91
CA ARG A 213 -0.58 5.36 18.53
C ARG A 213 -1.90 5.04 17.85
N TRP A 214 -2.84 4.44 18.57
CA TRP A 214 -4.03 3.82 17.97
C TRP A 214 -5.34 4.51 18.36
N SER A 215 -5.27 5.56 19.19
CA SER A 215 -6.47 6.20 19.74
C SER A 215 -7.45 6.61 18.66
N LEU A 216 -7.00 7.22 17.56
CA LEU A 216 -7.87 7.67 16.46
C LEU A 216 -8.47 6.52 15.64
N GLU A 217 -7.75 5.41 15.51
CA GLU A 217 -8.12 4.28 14.65
C GLU A 217 -9.04 3.29 15.37
N ASN A 218 -8.78 3.04 16.66
CA ASN A 218 -9.35 1.91 17.40
C ASN A 218 -10.60 2.24 18.23
N HIS A 219 -11.35 3.27 17.83
CA HIS A 219 -12.59 3.64 18.50
C HIS A 219 -13.73 2.65 18.21
N ARG A 220 -13.79 2.13 16.99
CA ARG A 220 -14.87 1.27 16.49
C ARG A 220 -14.62 -0.20 16.83
N ASP A 221 -15.70 -0.95 17.05
CA ASP A 221 -15.60 -2.37 17.40
C ASP A 221 -14.99 -3.18 16.25
N GLU A 222 -15.25 -2.79 15.00
CA GLU A 222 -14.68 -3.43 13.81
C GLU A 222 -13.15 -3.28 13.77
N CYS A 223 -12.63 -2.07 14.04
CA CYS A 223 -11.19 -1.83 14.16
C CYS A 223 -10.58 -2.60 15.34
N PHE A 224 -11.29 -2.64 16.48
CA PHE A 224 -10.83 -3.36 17.66
C PHE A 224 -10.78 -4.85 17.43
N ALA A 225 -11.78 -5.40 16.74
CA ALA A 225 -11.85 -6.80 16.40
C ALA A 225 -10.72 -7.19 15.43
N ASP A 226 -10.52 -6.40 14.38
CA ASP A 226 -9.45 -6.58 13.39
C ASP A 226 -8.06 -6.51 14.06
N MET A 227 -7.84 -5.58 15.00
CA MET A 227 -6.55 -5.41 15.64
C MET A 227 -6.28 -6.42 16.77
N TYR A 228 -7.24 -6.64 17.67
CA TYR A 228 -6.99 -7.31 18.96
C TYR A 228 -7.68 -8.67 19.12
N VAL A 229 -8.58 -9.03 18.21
CA VAL A 229 -9.38 -10.26 18.31
C VAL A 229 -9.23 -11.13 17.05
N HIS A 230 -8.31 -10.78 16.15
CA HIS A 230 -8.09 -11.51 14.92
C HIS A 230 -7.67 -12.97 15.18
N PRO A 231 -8.30 -13.98 14.55
CA PRO A 231 -8.04 -15.39 14.86
C PRO A 231 -6.73 -15.94 14.27
N GLN A 232 -6.12 -15.21 13.34
CA GLN A 232 -4.91 -15.58 12.60
C GLN A 232 -4.11 -14.34 12.20
N GLU A 233 -2.94 -14.13 12.79
CA GLU A 233 -2.04 -13.03 12.42
C GLU A 233 -0.62 -13.58 12.39
N ILE A 234 0.06 -13.33 11.27
CA ILE A 234 1.48 -13.61 11.09
C ILE A 234 2.16 -12.26 10.96
N ASP A 235 2.92 -11.90 11.99
CA ASP A 235 3.75 -10.71 11.96
C ASP A 235 5.13 -11.02 11.37
N TYR A 236 5.59 -10.15 10.50
CA TYR A 236 6.86 -10.31 9.81
C TYR A 236 7.96 -9.47 10.46
N ASN A 237 9.19 -9.95 10.42
CA ASN A 237 10.38 -9.11 10.44
C ASN A 237 11.01 -9.12 9.05
N ILE A 238 12.08 -8.36 8.82
CA ILE A 238 12.71 -8.31 7.49
C ILE A 238 13.12 -9.70 6.97
N ASP A 239 13.63 -10.58 7.84
CA ASP A 239 14.09 -11.91 7.41
C ASP A 239 12.91 -12.76 6.89
N THR A 240 11.86 -12.89 7.70
CA THR A 240 10.63 -13.65 7.34
C THR A 240 9.81 -12.98 6.25
N LEU A 241 9.87 -11.65 6.12
CA LEU A 241 9.27 -10.91 5.02
C LEU A 241 9.93 -11.29 3.69
N PHE A 242 11.26 -11.33 3.65
CA PHE A 242 11.97 -11.73 2.43
C PHE A 242 11.79 -13.21 2.11
N GLU A 243 11.54 -14.10 3.09
CA GLU A 243 11.09 -15.47 2.81
C GLU A 243 9.75 -15.49 2.06
N LEU A 244 8.78 -14.65 2.47
CA LEU A 244 7.50 -14.51 1.76
C LEU A 244 7.68 -13.96 0.34
N ILE A 245 8.52 -12.92 0.20
CA ILE A 245 8.82 -12.30 -1.09
C ILE A 245 9.49 -13.32 -2.02
N ASP A 246 10.51 -14.03 -1.55
CA ASP A 246 11.23 -15.03 -2.35
C ASP A 246 10.30 -16.18 -2.76
N ALA A 247 9.38 -16.59 -1.88
CA ALA A 247 8.39 -17.63 -2.19
C ALA A 247 7.44 -17.24 -3.33
N SER A 248 7.23 -15.95 -3.60
CA SER A 248 6.42 -15.48 -4.73
C SER A 248 7.06 -15.73 -6.10
N GLY A 249 8.39 -15.82 -6.16
CA GLY A 249 9.15 -15.86 -7.41
C GLY A 249 9.13 -14.54 -8.21
N LEU A 250 8.69 -13.44 -7.61
CA LEU A 250 8.69 -12.10 -8.20
C LEU A 250 9.91 -11.29 -7.75
N ASP A 251 10.27 -10.28 -8.54
CA ASP A 251 11.35 -9.35 -8.20
C ASP A 251 10.87 -8.33 -7.18
N PHE A 252 11.62 -8.15 -6.10
CA PHE A 252 11.41 -7.05 -5.16
C PHE A 252 11.76 -5.72 -5.81
N VAL A 253 10.77 -4.84 -5.95
CA VAL A 253 10.98 -3.51 -6.54
C VAL A 253 11.48 -2.53 -5.50
N GLY A 254 10.86 -2.53 -4.31
CA GLY A 254 11.19 -1.63 -3.21
C GLY A 254 10.00 -1.38 -2.29
N PHE A 255 10.29 -0.83 -1.11
CA PHE A 255 9.28 -0.34 -0.18
C PHE A 255 8.64 0.96 -0.68
N SER A 256 7.37 1.17 -0.32
CA SER A 256 6.59 2.37 -0.71
C SER A 256 7.06 3.65 0.01
N ASN A 257 7.87 3.52 1.07
CA ASN A 257 8.37 4.59 1.93
C ASN A 257 9.91 4.63 1.99
N PRO A 258 10.61 4.78 0.84
CA PRO A 258 12.06 4.59 0.74
C PRO A 258 12.88 5.49 1.67
N LYS A 259 12.36 6.68 2.04
CA LYS A 259 13.00 7.60 3.00
C LYS A 259 13.16 6.99 4.39
N ASN A 260 12.27 6.10 4.81
CA ASN A 260 12.35 5.43 6.11
C ASN A 260 13.47 4.39 6.15
N TRP A 261 13.87 3.88 4.97
CA TRP A 261 14.89 2.87 4.75
C TRP A 261 16.28 3.43 4.45
N GLN A 262 16.50 4.72 4.71
CA GLN A 262 17.82 5.36 4.62
C GLN A 262 18.56 5.23 5.96
N LEU A 263 19.66 4.48 5.99
CA LEU A 263 20.43 4.21 7.21
C LEU A 263 21.04 5.49 7.79
N GLU A 264 21.33 6.47 6.95
CA GLU A 264 21.89 7.78 7.30
C GLU A 264 21.02 8.51 8.32
N ARG A 265 19.70 8.29 8.30
CA ARG A 265 18.75 8.87 9.27
C ARG A 265 19.08 8.45 10.71
N LEU A 266 19.61 7.25 10.90
CA LEU A 266 19.89 6.64 12.19
C LEU A 266 21.37 6.75 12.55
N LEU A 267 22.26 6.40 11.62
CA LEU A 267 23.70 6.27 11.87
C LEU A 267 24.57 7.28 11.13
N GLY A 268 24.01 8.17 10.29
CA GLY A 268 24.77 9.08 9.44
C GLY A 268 25.67 10.08 10.18
N LYS A 269 25.45 10.28 11.48
CA LYS A 269 26.33 11.11 12.34
C LYS A 269 27.63 10.41 12.74
N ASN A 270 27.75 9.10 12.51
CA ASN A 270 28.93 8.31 12.85
C ASN A 270 29.53 7.65 11.60
N PRO A 271 30.57 8.26 11.00
CA PRO A 271 31.22 7.72 9.80
C PRO A 271 31.81 6.32 9.97
N GLU A 272 32.26 5.95 11.17
CA GLU A 272 32.81 4.61 11.43
C GLU A 272 31.72 3.54 11.33
N LEU A 273 30.53 3.80 11.88
CA LEU A 273 29.40 2.88 11.78
C LEU A 273 28.88 2.79 10.34
N MET A 274 28.84 3.91 9.60
CA MET A 274 28.48 3.91 8.18
C MET A 274 29.46 3.07 7.35
N ALA A 275 30.77 3.22 7.56
CA ALA A 275 31.78 2.41 6.88
C ALA A 275 31.70 0.91 7.21
N ARG A 276 31.16 0.55 8.38
CA ARG A 276 30.85 -0.86 8.71
C ARG A 276 29.63 -1.35 7.95
N ALA A 277 28.61 -0.51 7.80
CA ALA A 277 27.38 -0.83 7.09
C ALA A 277 27.57 -0.98 5.57
N GLU A 278 28.58 -0.35 4.97
CA GLU A 278 28.95 -0.53 3.55
C GLU A 278 29.26 -1.99 3.16
N LYS A 279 29.49 -2.87 4.15
CA LYS A 279 29.75 -4.31 3.93
C LYS A 279 28.49 -5.17 4.00
N LEU A 280 27.36 -4.60 4.39
CA LEU A 280 26.08 -5.28 4.51
C LEU A 280 25.40 -5.35 3.14
N SER A 281 24.70 -6.44 2.89
CA SER A 281 23.73 -6.53 1.80
C SER A 281 22.52 -5.63 2.05
N ASP A 282 21.75 -5.32 0.99
CA ASP A 282 20.53 -4.51 1.11
C ASP A 282 19.54 -5.07 2.15
N ARG A 283 19.38 -6.40 2.21
CA ARG A 283 18.51 -7.06 3.20
C ARG A 283 19.03 -6.89 4.63
N GLU A 284 20.34 -7.00 4.83
CA GLU A 284 20.96 -6.75 6.13
C GLU A 284 20.85 -5.28 6.55
N VAL A 285 20.94 -4.34 5.59
CA VAL A 285 20.68 -2.92 5.86
C VAL A 285 19.23 -2.70 6.28
N TYR A 286 18.25 -3.27 5.58
CA TYR A 286 16.85 -3.20 5.99
C TYR A 286 16.64 -3.79 7.39
N ARG A 287 17.24 -4.96 7.68
CA ARG A 287 17.15 -5.58 9.00
C ARG A 287 17.77 -4.70 10.08
N LEU A 288 18.93 -4.10 9.81
CA LEU A 288 19.59 -3.18 10.73
C LEU A 288 18.71 -1.95 11.02
N ILE A 289 18.09 -1.37 10.00
CA ILE A 289 17.19 -0.22 10.15
C ILE A 289 15.97 -0.61 11.00
N GLU A 290 15.34 -1.74 10.71
CA GLU A 290 14.20 -2.27 11.46
C GLU A 290 14.55 -2.45 12.95
N LEU A 291 15.72 -3.01 13.25
CA LEU A 291 16.19 -3.23 14.62
C LEU A 291 16.48 -1.94 15.39
N LEU A 292 16.98 -0.91 14.70
CA LEU A 292 17.32 0.39 15.30
C LEU A 292 16.14 1.35 15.39
N ASP A 293 15.05 1.09 14.66
CA ASP A 293 13.84 1.91 14.63
C ASP A 293 12.55 1.07 14.58
N PRO A 294 12.30 0.24 15.60
CA PRO A 294 11.19 -0.71 15.59
C PRO A 294 9.81 -0.04 15.62
N GLU A 295 9.71 1.22 16.07
CA GLU A 295 8.42 1.92 16.20
C GLU A 295 7.89 2.48 14.88
N THR A 296 8.77 2.70 13.91
CA THR A 296 8.40 3.24 12.61
C THR A 296 7.67 2.20 11.76
N PHE A 297 8.04 0.92 11.90
CA PHE A 297 7.55 -0.17 11.06
C PHE A 297 6.47 -1.00 11.77
N THR A 298 5.25 -0.44 11.86
CA THR A 298 4.08 -1.25 12.27
C THR A 298 3.60 -2.17 11.15
N HIS A 299 4.04 -1.94 9.92
CA HIS A 299 3.73 -2.74 8.75
C HIS A 299 4.84 -2.57 7.71
N TYR A 300 4.87 -3.49 6.76
CA TYR A 300 5.64 -3.40 5.52
C TYR A 300 4.70 -3.18 4.37
N GLU A 301 5.02 -2.18 3.55
CA GLU A 301 4.30 -1.89 2.34
C GLU A 301 5.29 -1.73 1.18
N PHE A 302 5.12 -2.52 0.13
CA PHE A 302 6.12 -2.67 -0.92
C PHE A 302 5.52 -3.12 -2.24
N PHE A 303 6.33 -3.02 -3.29
CA PHE A 303 5.99 -3.49 -4.63
C PHE A 303 6.85 -4.68 -5.03
N LEU A 304 6.20 -5.67 -5.65
CA LEU A 304 6.84 -6.75 -6.40
C LEU A 304 6.52 -6.59 -7.88
N SER A 305 7.32 -7.22 -8.74
CA SER A 305 7.05 -7.22 -10.18
C SER A 305 7.41 -8.55 -10.84
N ARG A 306 6.71 -8.86 -11.93
CA ARG A 306 7.10 -9.97 -12.80
C ARG A 306 7.95 -9.39 -13.94
N PRO A 307 9.23 -9.80 -14.10
CA PRO A 307 10.07 -9.25 -15.14
C PRO A 307 9.53 -9.58 -16.56
N PRO A 308 9.85 -8.76 -17.58
CA PRO A 308 10.72 -7.58 -17.50
C PRO A 308 9.98 -6.34 -16.95
N LEU A 309 10.65 -5.58 -16.08
CA LEU A 309 10.19 -4.26 -15.62
C LEU A 309 11.24 -3.21 -16.01
N PRO A 310 11.04 -2.43 -17.09
CA PRO A 310 12.01 -1.42 -17.53
C PRO A 310 12.14 -0.31 -16.48
N LYS A 311 13.35 0.22 -16.29
CA LYS A 311 13.64 1.32 -15.36
C LYS A 311 14.39 2.45 -16.05
N ALA A 312 14.14 3.69 -15.63
CA ALA A 312 14.88 4.88 -16.01
C ALA A 312 15.13 5.76 -14.79
N ASP A 313 16.37 6.22 -14.61
CA ASP A 313 16.76 7.13 -13.52
C ASP A 313 16.81 8.61 -13.97
N TRP A 314 16.66 8.84 -15.27
CA TRP A 314 16.73 10.14 -15.94
C TRP A 314 18.00 10.94 -15.65
N SER A 315 19.08 10.32 -15.16
CA SER A 315 20.32 10.99 -14.77
C SER A 315 21.05 11.67 -15.93
N SER A 316 20.87 11.19 -17.16
CA SER A 316 21.40 11.81 -18.38
C SER A 316 20.54 13.01 -18.82
N ASP A 317 21.17 14.17 -19.02
CA ASP A 317 20.49 15.36 -19.55
C ASP A 317 19.93 15.12 -20.96
N GLU A 318 20.65 14.38 -21.81
CA GLU A 318 20.18 14.04 -23.16
C GLU A 318 18.88 13.23 -23.10
N ALA A 319 18.84 12.20 -22.23
CA ALA A 319 17.65 11.38 -22.05
C ALA A 319 16.48 12.18 -21.45
N LEU A 320 16.76 13.02 -20.46
CA LEU A 320 15.74 13.86 -19.81
C LEU A 320 15.16 14.90 -20.79
N LEU A 321 16.01 15.56 -21.57
CA LEU A 321 15.59 16.56 -22.56
C LEU A 321 14.72 15.95 -23.66
N ALA A 322 14.98 14.70 -24.04
CA ALA A 322 14.19 13.96 -25.02
C ALA A 322 12.88 13.38 -24.45
N ALA A 323 12.75 13.28 -23.12
CA ALA A 323 11.57 12.69 -22.49
C ALA A 323 10.30 13.54 -22.73
N ILE A 324 9.14 12.89 -22.74
CA ILE A 324 7.83 13.56 -22.81
C ILE A 324 7.24 13.62 -21.39
N PRO A 325 7.12 14.82 -20.78
CA PRO A 325 6.59 14.96 -19.44
C PRO A 325 5.06 15.07 -19.42
N SER A 326 4.46 14.55 -18.35
CA SER A 326 3.07 14.78 -17.97
C SER A 326 2.98 15.09 -16.48
N ARG A 327 1.93 15.81 -16.04
CA ARG A 327 1.70 16.05 -14.61
C ARG A 327 1.33 14.73 -13.90
N ASN A 328 1.80 14.52 -12.67
CA ASN A 328 1.34 13.42 -11.81
C ASN A 328 -0.14 13.64 -11.44
N PRO A 329 -1.03 12.65 -11.64
CA PRO A 329 -2.46 12.80 -11.29
C PRO A 329 -2.73 12.93 -9.79
N CYS A 330 -1.85 12.41 -8.92
CA CYS A 330 -2.02 12.41 -7.47
C CYS A 330 -1.55 13.73 -6.83
N MET A 331 -2.29 14.80 -7.07
CA MET A 331 -2.01 16.15 -6.56
C MET A 331 -3.31 16.86 -6.18
N GLU A 332 -3.49 17.22 -4.91
CA GLU A 332 -4.72 17.87 -4.41
C GLU A 332 -4.54 19.38 -4.29
N GLY A 333 -5.44 20.15 -4.91
CA GLY A 333 -5.39 21.61 -4.96
C GLY A 333 -4.78 22.19 -6.24
N TRP A 334 -4.43 21.35 -7.23
CA TRP A 334 -4.09 21.80 -8.57
C TRP A 334 -5.34 22.29 -9.34
N PRO A 335 -5.28 23.39 -10.12
CA PRO A 335 -4.13 24.25 -10.38
C PRO A 335 -3.93 25.34 -9.32
N SER A 336 -2.77 25.34 -8.67
CA SER A 336 -2.31 26.33 -7.68
C SER A 336 -0.78 26.25 -7.59
N GLN A 337 -0.10 27.31 -7.13
CA GLN A 337 1.32 27.23 -6.77
C GLN A 337 1.55 26.52 -5.43
N SER A 338 0.49 26.35 -4.62
CA SER A 338 0.54 25.62 -3.35
C SER A 338 -0.53 24.54 -3.34
N PHE A 339 -0.11 23.28 -3.20
CA PHE A 339 -0.96 22.09 -3.23
C PHE A 339 -0.34 20.96 -2.40
N PHE A 340 -1.08 19.87 -2.23
CA PHE A 340 -0.57 18.63 -1.64
C PHE A 340 -0.04 17.70 -2.73
N ASN A 341 1.17 17.16 -2.55
CA ASN A 341 1.73 16.15 -3.45
C ASN A 341 1.19 14.75 -3.15
N GLN A 342 1.72 13.73 -3.81
CA GLN A 342 1.27 12.35 -3.65
C GLN A 342 1.33 11.83 -2.20
N ASP A 343 2.24 12.34 -1.38
CA ASP A 343 2.39 11.97 0.04
C ASP A 343 1.67 12.96 0.99
N TYR A 344 0.75 13.78 0.45
CA TYR A 344 0.05 14.85 1.17
C TYR A 344 0.95 15.88 1.86
N GLN A 345 2.15 16.10 1.31
CA GLN A 345 3.05 17.15 1.76
C GLN A 345 2.74 18.44 0.99
N ILE A 346 2.76 19.57 1.70
CA ILE A 346 2.60 20.89 1.07
C ILE A 346 3.81 21.17 0.19
N VAL A 347 3.56 21.35 -1.09
CA VAL A 347 4.54 21.82 -2.08
C VAL A 347 4.23 23.28 -2.42
N LYS A 348 5.27 24.09 -2.56
CA LYS A 348 5.17 25.47 -3.05
C LYS A 348 6.08 25.65 -4.26
N LEU A 349 5.48 25.84 -5.43
CA LEU A 349 6.22 26.03 -6.67
C LEU A 349 6.62 27.50 -6.85
N SER A 350 7.84 27.70 -7.35
CA SER A 350 8.22 28.97 -7.98
C SER A 350 7.34 29.27 -9.20
N GLU A 351 7.38 30.51 -9.70
CA GLU A 351 6.61 30.89 -10.89
C GLU A 351 7.01 30.07 -12.13
N THR A 352 8.30 29.76 -12.28
CA THR A 352 8.82 29.00 -13.43
C THR A 352 8.47 27.51 -13.34
N GLU A 353 8.57 26.91 -12.15
CA GLU A 353 8.10 25.54 -11.89
C GLU A 353 6.59 25.39 -12.13
N PHE A 354 5.79 26.38 -11.70
CA PHE A 354 4.35 26.37 -11.94
C PHE A 354 4.02 26.41 -13.43
N LYS A 355 4.66 27.31 -14.21
CA LYS A 355 4.48 27.39 -15.67
C LYS A 355 4.89 26.10 -16.38
N PHE A 356 6.01 25.49 -15.97
CA PHE A 356 6.42 24.19 -16.53
C PHE A 356 5.40 23.09 -16.23
N LEU A 357 4.89 23.03 -15.00
CA LEU A 357 3.89 22.03 -14.62
C LEU A 357 2.54 22.25 -15.34
N GLN A 358 2.15 23.50 -15.59
CA GLN A 358 1.01 23.82 -16.46
C GLN A 358 1.22 23.33 -17.89
N ALA A 359 2.42 23.49 -18.44
CA ALA A 359 2.76 22.95 -19.75
C ALA A 359 2.70 21.42 -19.79
N CYS A 360 3.07 20.74 -18.69
CA CYS A 360 2.96 19.28 -18.55
C CYS A 360 1.51 18.77 -18.46
N ASP A 361 0.63 19.50 -17.77
CA ASP A 361 -0.78 19.12 -17.59
C ASP A 361 -1.54 19.06 -18.92
N GLY A 362 -1.25 20.00 -19.83
CA GLY A 362 -1.81 20.02 -21.19
C GLY A 362 -1.04 19.18 -22.23
N ASN A 363 0.02 18.47 -21.84
CA ASN A 363 0.95 17.87 -22.80
C ASN A 363 0.48 16.53 -23.40
N SER A 364 -0.56 15.93 -22.84
CA SER A 364 -1.08 14.64 -23.32
C SER A 364 -1.49 14.66 -24.80
N ALA A 365 -1.96 15.80 -25.32
CA ALA A 365 -2.32 15.96 -26.73
C ALA A 365 -1.16 16.39 -27.63
N MET A 366 -0.22 17.18 -27.11
CA MET A 366 0.85 17.78 -27.91
C MET A 366 2.12 16.93 -27.96
N GLN A 367 2.32 16.05 -26.97
CA GLN A 367 3.48 15.15 -26.88
C GLN A 367 4.83 15.88 -27.02
N ARG A 368 4.93 17.09 -26.47
CA ARG A 368 6.16 17.88 -26.50
C ARG A 368 7.19 17.27 -25.57
N THR A 369 8.45 17.31 -25.97
CA THR A 369 9.59 16.92 -25.14
C THR A 369 9.85 17.93 -24.03
N VAL A 370 10.61 17.54 -23.00
CA VAL A 370 11.10 18.46 -21.98
C VAL A 370 11.84 19.62 -22.65
N ASN A 371 12.71 19.35 -23.62
CA ASN A 371 13.49 20.38 -24.34
C ASN A 371 12.59 21.43 -25.02
N GLU A 372 11.52 21.00 -25.67
CA GLU A 372 10.57 21.92 -26.32
C GLU A 372 9.82 22.78 -25.30
N ILE A 373 9.39 22.21 -24.18
CA ILE A 373 8.74 22.98 -23.10
C ILE A 373 9.75 23.99 -22.50
N LEU A 374 10.99 23.59 -22.25
CA LEU A 374 12.04 24.45 -21.71
C LEU A 374 12.37 25.66 -22.59
N ALA A 375 12.07 25.61 -23.90
CA ALA A 375 12.23 26.76 -24.79
C ALA A 375 11.20 27.88 -24.52
N GLU A 376 10.08 27.57 -23.86
CA GLU A 376 8.98 28.49 -23.57
C GLU A 376 8.94 28.93 -22.10
N VAL A 377 9.61 28.22 -21.20
CA VAL A 377 9.61 28.48 -19.76
C VAL A 377 11.01 28.54 -19.18
N GLU A 378 11.27 29.54 -18.33
CA GLU A 378 12.60 29.83 -17.75
C GLU A 378 12.96 28.91 -16.56
N ILE A 379 12.69 27.61 -16.65
CA ILE A 379 13.17 26.62 -15.67
C ILE A 379 14.39 25.89 -16.26
N GLY A 380 15.41 25.64 -15.45
CA GLY A 380 16.57 24.84 -15.88
C GLY A 380 16.32 23.34 -15.76
N VAL A 381 17.20 22.52 -16.33
CA VAL A 381 17.16 21.05 -16.21
C VAL A 381 17.11 20.60 -14.74
N GLU A 382 17.88 21.24 -13.86
CA GLU A 382 17.86 20.98 -12.42
C GLU A 382 16.48 21.24 -11.77
N GLY A 383 15.75 22.24 -12.26
CA GLY A 383 14.38 22.49 -11.82
C GLY A 383 13.45 21.35 -12.24
N VAL A 384 13.61 20.82 -13.45
CA VAL A 384 12.85 19.63 -13.90
C VAL A 384 13.20 18.42 -13.03
N ARG A 385 14.48 18.19 -12.71
CA ARG A 385 14.92 17.13 -11.78
C ARG A 385 14.29 17.28 -10.40
N SER A 386 14.21 18.51 -9.89
CA SER A 386 13.50 18.80 -8.64
C SER A 386 12.03 18.36 -8.69
N LEU A 387 11.32 18.64 -9.80
CA LEU A 387 9.92 18.20 -9.98
C LEU A 387 9.79 16.67 -10.04
N ILE A 388 10.74 15.97 -10.68
CA ILE A 388 10.79 14.49 -10.70
C ILE A 388 11.01 13.93 -9.29
N ASN A 389 11.99 14.48 -8.55
CA ASN A 389 12.31 14.05 -7.18
C ASN A 389 11.15 14.29 -6.21
N GLN A 390 10.37 15.34 -6.45
CA GLN A 390 9.13 15.63 -5.71
C GLN A 390 7.91 14.85 -6.22
N GLN A 391 8.09 14.01 -7.25
CA GLN A 391 7.06 13.17 -7.87
C GLN A 391 5.89 13.99 -8.42
N LEU A 392 6.17 15.15 -9.01
CA LEU A 392 5.15 16.08 -9.54
C LEU A 392 4.90 15.89 -11.04
N ILE A 393 5.86 15.27 -11.73
CA ILE A 393 5.76 14.92 -13.15
C ILE A 393 6.10 13.44 -13.35
N LEU A 394 5.51 12.87 -14.39
CA LEU A 394 5.81 11.54 -14.91
C LEU A 394 6.50 11.70 -16.26
N LEU A 395 7.38 10.79 -16.63
CA LEU A 395 8.17 10.89 -17.87
C LEU A 395 7.98 9.66 -18.74
N THR A 396 7.75 9.87 -20.02
CA THR A 396 7.77 8.81 -21.05
C THR A 396 9.04 8.96 -21.89
N ILE A 397 9.59 7.84 -22.36
CA ILE A 397 10.68 7.87 -23.37
C ILE A 397 10.11 8.49 -24.64
N GLY A 398 10.78 9.53 -25.16
CA GLY A 398 10.39 10.25 -26.37
C GLY A 398 10.85 9.62 -27.67
#